data_AF-A0A438ESE8-F1
#
_entry.id   AF-A0A438ESE8-F1
#
_cell.length_a   1.000
_cell.length_b   1.000
_cell.length_c   1.000
_cell.angle_alpha   90.00
_cell.angle_beta   90.00
_cell.angle_gamma   90.00
#
_symmetry.space_group_name_H-M   'P 1'
#
loop_
_entity.id
_entity.type
_entity.pdbx_description
1 polymer ?
#
loop_
_entity_poly.entity_id
_entity_poly.type
_entity_poly.pdbx_seq_one_letter_code
_entity_poly.pdbx_strand_id
1 'polypeptide(L)' 'MSLTISEFKVRNIAVIGAGTCGLSTTKELHREGHKVVVFKWQGQAGGA' A
#
# COMPACT_ATOMS: atom_id res chain seq x y z
N MET A 1 -11.08 -8.80 28.30
CA MET A 1 -10.56 -9.18 26.97
C MET A 1 -9.49 -8.19 26.57
N SER A 2 -8.22 -8.61 26.52
CA SER A 2 -7.17 -7.82 25.87
C SER A 2 -7.22 -8.12 24.38
N LEU A 3 -7.67 -7.16 23.57
CA LEU A 3 -7.44 -7.19 22.13
C LEU A 3 -5.97 -6.82 21.96
N THR A 4 -5.09 -7.81 21.84
CA THR A 4 -3.69 -7.55 21.49
C THR A 4 -3.70 -7.02 20.07
N ILE A 5 -3.64 -5.70 19.95
CA ILE A 5 -3.35 -5.00 18.71
C ILE A 5 -1.99 -5.57 18.30
N SER A 6 -1.96 -6.34 17.21
CA SER A 6 -0.71 -6.89 16.68
C SER A 6 0.28 -5.75 16.53
N GLU A 7 1.49 -5.90 17.06
CA GLU A 7 2.56 -4.92 16.89
C GLU A 7 2.62 -4.52 15.41
N PHE A 8 2.48 -3.22 15.12
CA PHE A 8 2.48 -2.72 13.73
C PHE A 8 3.87 -2.92 13.14
N LYS A 9 4.11 -4.12 12.61
CA LYS A 9 5.38 -4.50 12.03
C LYS A 9 5.51 -3.87 10.65
N VAL A 10 6.60 -3.12 10.46
CA VAL A 10 6.98 -2.60 9.14
C VAL A 10 7.17 -3.78 8.17
N ARG A 11 6.43 -3.76 7.05
CA ARG A 11 6.48 -4.78 6.00
C ARG A 11 6.93 -4.19 4.67
N ASN A 12 7.48 -5.06 3.82
CA ASN A 12 7.71 -4.78 2.40
C ASN A 12 6.48 -5.24 1.62
N ILE A 13 5.84 -4.34 0.88
CA ILE A 13 4.55 -4.59 0.22
C ILE A 13 4.64 -4.23 -1.26
N ALA A 14 4.22 -5.15 -2.12
CA ALA A 14 4.03 -4.92 -3.54
C ALA A 14 2.54 -4.68 -3.82
N VAL A 15 2.20 -3.53 -4.39
CA VAL A 15 0.84 -3.19 -4.83
C VAL A 15 0.77 -3.34 -6.34
N ILE A 16 -0.16 -4.16 -6.83
CA ILE A 16 -0.37 -4.38 -8.27
C ILE A 16 -1.58 -3.56 -8.73
N GLY A 17 -1.35 -2.65 -9.67
CA GLY A 17 -2.34 -1.70 -10.18
C GLY A 17 -2.16 -0.30 -9.60
N ALA A 18 -2.02 0.70 -10.48
CA ALA A 18 -1.81 2.11 -10.11
C ALA A 18 -3.02 3.00 -10.48
N GLY A 19 -4.23 2.44 -10.38
CA GLY A 19 -5.48 3.21 -10.43
C GLY A 19 -5.78 3.88 -9.07
N THR A 20 -6.96 4.48 -8.95
CA THR A 20 -7.43 5.17 -7.73
C THR A 20 -7.32 4.29 -6.47
N CYS A 21 -7.77 3.04 -6.56
CA CYS A 21 -7.69 2.06 -5.48
C CYS A 21 -6.24 1.78 -5.06
N GLY A 22 -5.38 1.39 -6.01
CA GLY A 22 -3.99 1.04 -5.73
C GLY A 22 -3.17 2.20 -5.17
N LEU A 23 -3.40 3.42 -5.64
CA LEU A 23 -2.76 4.62 -5.10
C LEU A 23 -3.27 4.97 -3.69
N SER A 24 -4.57 4.83 -3.44
CA SER A 24 -5.14 5.04 -2.10
C SER A 24 -4.60 4.02 -1.10
N THR A 25 -4.53 2.75 -1.47
CA THR A 25 -3.94 1.70 -0.64
C THR A 25 -2.47 1.97 -0.37
N THR A 26 -1.70 2.34 -1.40
CA THR A 26 -0.27 2.67 -1.26
C THR A 26 -0.06 3.83 -0.29
N LYS A 27 -0.90 4.87 -0.40
CA LYS A 27 -0.83 6.04 0.48
C LYS A 27 -1.01 5.66 1.93
N GLU A 28 -2.04 4.88 2.27
CA GLU A 28 -2.29 4.51 3.66
C GLU A 28 -1.24 3.54 4.19
N LEU A 29 -0.82 2.54 3.41
CA LEU A 29 0.29 1.65 3.80
C LEU A 29 1.60 2.40 4.02
N HIS A 30 1.88 3.43 3.21
CA HIS A 30 3.05 4.28 3.41
C HIS A 30 2.94 5.13 4.68
N ARG A 31 1.74 5.67 4.99
CA ARG A 31 1.48 6.41 6.24
C ARG A 31 1.60 5.53 7.48
N GLU A 32 1.28 4.25 7.36
CA GLU A 32 1.51 3.23 8.40
C GLU A 32 2.99 2.84 8.55
N GLY A 33 3.90 3.42 7.76
CA GLY A 33 5.35 3.21 7.85
C GLY A 33 5.86 2.00 7.07
N HIS A 34 5.04 1.40 6.19
CA HIS A 34 5.46 0.28 5.36
C HIS A 34 6.30 0.73 4.15
N LYS A 35 7.18 -0.17 3.69
CA LYS A 35 7.95 0.02 2.46
C LYS A 35 7.11 -0.54 1.31
N VAL A 36 6.56 0.35 0.49
CA VAL A 36 5.59 -0.02 -0.55
C VAL A 36 6.17 0.26 -1.94
N VAL A 37 6.00 -0.69 -2.87
CA VAL A 37 6.33 -0.54 -4.28
C VAL A 37 5.07 -0.80 -5.11
N VAL A 38 4.79 0.08 -6.07
CA VAL A 38 3.61 -0.04 -6.95
C VAL A 38 4.05 -0.51 -8.33
N PHE A 39 3.40 -1.56 -8.83
CA PHE A 39 3.59 -2.07 -10.18
C PHE A 39 2.36 -1.75 -11.03
N LYS A 40 2.60 -1.33 -12.27
CA LYS A 40 1.54 -1.17 -13.27
C LYS A 40 2.04 -1.59 -14.65
N TRP A 41 1.11 -2.00 -15.52
CA TRP A 41 1.42 -2.53 -16.84
C TRP A 41 1.98 -1.50 -17.84
N GLN A 42 1.62 -0.21 -17.73
CA GLN A 42 2.08 0.89 -18.61
C GLN A 42 2.73 2.02 -17.81
N GLY A 43 3.62 2.84 -18.38
CA GLY A 43 4.50 3.75 -17.62
C GLY A 43 3.90 4.90 -16.78
N GLN A 44 2.59 5.21 -16.85
CA GLN A 44 2.06 6.46 -16.26
C GLN A 44 1.03 6.28 -15.13
N ALA A 45 1.35 6.62 -13.87
CA ALA A 45 0.41 6.45 -12.74
C ALA A 45 -0.93 7.18 -12.95
N GLY A 46 -2.03 6.58 -12.46
CA GLY A 46 -3.39 7.05 -12.74
C GLY A 46 -4.13 6.17 -13.74
N GLY A 47 -5.41 5.96 -13.45
CA GLY A 47 -6.40 5.25 -14.25
C GLY A 47 -7.77 5.63 -13.71
N ALA A 48 -8.80 5.61 -14.57
CA ALA A 48 -10.17 6.03 -14.25
C ALA A 48 -10.70 5.44 -12.94
#